data_AF-A0A533YJ59-F1
#
_entry.id   AF-A0A533YJ59-F1
#
_cell.length_a   1.000
_cell.length_b   1.000
_cell.length_c   1.000
_cell.angle_alpha   90.00
_cell.angle_beta   90.00
_cell.angle_gamma   90.00
#
_symmetry.space_group_name_H-M   'P 1'
#
loop_
_entity.id
_entity.type
_entity.pdbx_description
1 polymer ?
#
loop_
_entity_poly.entity_id
_entity_poly.type
_entity_poly.pdbx_seq_one_letter_code
_entity_poly.pdbx_strand_id
1 'polypeptide(L)' 'MSDKGLYDHLYEKFFQSRDKAKGYDFQEATTGSVPPSTVAFSERLRWWTWDRWKRRKKIREERDRRLQEIFQLRKPPQQ' A
#
# COMPACT_ATOMS: atom_id res chain seq x y z
N MET A 1 -10.89 37.48 2.03
CA MET A 1 -10.69 36.06 2.38
C MET A 1 -10.54 35.33 1.06
N SER A 2 -9.33 34.83 0.75
CA SER A 2 -9.10 34.23 -0.57
C SER A 2 -9.77 32.86 -0.60
N ASP A 3 -10.88 32.75 -1.32
CA ASP A 3 -11.63 31.52 -1.62
C ASP A 3 -10.82 30.60 -2.55
N LYS A 4 -9.56 30.30 -2.20
CA LYS A 4 -8.77 29.31 -2.92
C LYS A 4 -9.08 27.95 -2.32
N GLY A 5 -9.74 27.12 -3.11
CA GLY A 5 -10.03 25.74 -2.76
C GLY A 5 -8.74 25.00 -2.39
N LEU A 6 -8.88 24.01 -1.51
CA LEU A 6 -7.77 23.22 -0.95
C LEU A 6 -6.80 22.68 -2.02
N TYR A 7 -7.24 22.54 -3.27
CA TYR A 7 -6.49 21.94 -4.36
C TYR A 7 -6.14 22.90 -5.50
N ASP A 8 -6.50 24.18 -5.42
CA ASP A 8 -6.34 25.12 -6.55
C ASP A 8 -4.87 25.26 -6.98
N HIS A 9 -3.96 25.27 -6.02
CA HIS A 9 -2.52 25.33 -6.25
C HIS A 9 -1.97 24.09 -7.00
N LEU A 10 -2.60 22.92 -6.84
CA LEU A 10 -2.21 21.70 -7.55
C LEU A 10 -2.63 21.78 -9.03
N TYR A 11 -3.84 22.26 -9.28
CA TYR A 11 -4.34 22.45 -10.64
C TYR A 11 -3.59 23.56 -11.37
N GLU A 12 -3.29 24.68 -10.70
CA GLU A 12 -2.51 25.77 -11.27
C GLU A 12 -1.14 25.29 -11.77
N LYS A 13 -0.45 24.49 -10.95
CA LYS A 13 0.85 23.89 -11.32
C LYS A 13 0.74 22.90 -12.49
N PHE A 14 -0.34 22.14 -12.54
CA PHE A 14 -0.61 21.25 -13.68
C PHE A 14 -0.82 22.05 -14.97
N PHE A 15 -1.65 23.10 -14.96
CA PHE A 15 -1.90 23.92 -16.15
C PHE A 15 -0.65 24.62 -16.67
N GLN A 16 0.25 25.07 -15.79
CA GLN A 16 1.55 25.65 -16.18
C GLN A 16 2.48 24.66 -16.90
N SER A 17 2.30 23.35 -16.68
CA SER A 17 3.15 22.29 -17.25
C SER A 17 2.39 21.37 -18.22
N ARG A 18 1.17 21.73 -18.60
CA ARG A 18 0.26 20.91 -19.41
C ARG A 18 0.92 20.41 -20.70
N ASP A 19 1.62 21.30 -21.40
CA ASP A 19 2.22 20.98 -22.70
C ASP A 19 3.45 20.06 -22.58
N LYS A 20 3.96 19.86 -21.35
CA LYS A 20 5.05 18.93 -21.03
C LYS A 20 4.55 17.64 -20.35
N ALA A 21 3.28 17.59 -19.97
CA ALA A 21 2.72 16.44 -19.27
C ALA A 21 2.37 15.33 -20.28
N LYS A 22 3.05 14.19 -20.19
CA LYS A 22 2.63 12.96 -20.88
C LYS A 22 1.42 12.40 -20.12
N GLY A 23 0.30 12.19 -20.81
CA GLY A 23 -0.88 11.56 -20.22
C GLY A 23 -0.56 10.15 -19.72
N TYR A 24 -1.36 9.65 -18.77
CA TYR A 24 -1.27 8.26 -18.35
C TYR A 24 -1.76 7.38 -19.50
N ASP A 25 -0.86 6.61 -20.09
CA ASP A 25 -1.22 5.62 -21.09
C ASP A 25 -1.71 4.37 -20.36
N PHE A 26 -3.01 4.11 -20.45
CA PHE A 26 -3.64 2.92 -19.85
C PHE A 26 -3.12 1.61 -20.47
N GLN A 27 -2.48 1.66 -21.64
CA GLN A 27 -1.85 0.50 -22.28
C GLN A 27 -0.43 0.26 -21.74
N GLU A 28 0.30 1.29 -21.30
CA GLU A 28 1.58 1.19 -20.60
C GLU A 28 1.35 1.11 -19.08
N ALA A 29 0.66 0.07 -18.62
CA ALA A 29 0.56 -0.22 -17.19
C ALA A 29 1.98 -0.39 -16.62
N THR A 30 2.45 0.61 -15.85
CA THR A 30 3.80 0.61 -15.25
C THR A 30 4.00 -0.57 -14.29
N THR A 31 2.89 -1.10 -13.80
CA THR A 31 2.84 -2.25 -12.92
C THR A 31 2.54 -3.47 -13.79
N GLY A 32 3.56 -4.26 -14.10
CA GLY A 32 3.35 -5.61 -14.61
C GLY A 32 2.34 -6.33 -13.73
N SER A 33 1.49 -7.17 -14.32
CA SER A 33 0.56 -8.00 -13.55
C SER A 33 1.37 -8.99 -12.72
N VAL A 34 1.79 -8.57 -11.52
CA VAL A 34 2.45 -9.44 -10.56
C VAL A 34 1.34 -10.20 -9.86
N PRO A 35 1.23 -11.53 -10.04
CA PRO A 35 0.25 -12.30 -9.31
C PRO A 35 0.52 -12.11 -7.81
N PRO A 36 -0.53 -11.94 -6.99
CA PRO A 36 -0.35 -11.82 -5.55
C PRO A 36 0.39 -13.06 -5.03
N SER A 37 1.29 -12.87 -4.07
CA SER A 37 2.04 -13.99 -3.51
C SER A 37 1.07 -15.02 -2.93
N THR A 38 1.17 -16.26 -3.41
CA THR A 38 0.36 -17.34 -2.86
C THR A 38 0.94 -17.68 -1.50
N VAL A 39 0.24 -17.31 -0.43
CA VAL A 39 0.68 -17.60 0.93
C VAL A 39 0.62 -19.11 1.13
N ALA A 40 1.78 -19.77 1.17
CA ALA A 40 1.87 -21.18 1.51
C ALA A 40 1.65 -21.34 3.01
N PHE A 41 0.49 -21.84 3.40
CA PHE A 41 0.25 -22.24 4.79
C PHE A 41 0.83 -23.64 5.00
N SER A 42 1.53 -23.85 6.12
CA SER A 42 2.03 -25.18 6.52
C SER A 42 0.90 -26.22 6.60
N GLU A 43 -0.32 -25.75 6.87
CA GLU A 43 -1.53 -26.57 6.93
C GLU A 43 -2.65 -25.93 6.10
N ARG A 44 -3.41 -26.73 5.36
CA ARG A 44 -4.59 -26.27 4.63
C ARG A 44 -5.60 -25.62 5.59
N LEU A 45 -5.94 -24.36 5.34
CA LEU A 45 -6.95 -23.64 6.09
C LEU A 45 -8.32 -24.31 5.92
N ARG A 46 -8.77 -25.03 6.95
CA ARG A 46 -10.14 -25.52 7.09
C ARG A 46 -10.98 -24.48 7.83
N TRP A 47 -12.23 -24.29 7.42
CA TRP A 47 -13.09 -23.24 7.96
C TRP A 47 -13.66 -23.55 9.36
N TRP A 48 -13.67 -24.83 9.78
CA TRP A 48 -14.33 -25.34 11.01
C TRP A 48 -13.39 -25.86 12.11
N THR A 49 -12.12 -25.55 12.07
CA THR A 49 -11.15 -26.08 13.04
C THR A 49 -11.25 -25.43 14.41
N TRP A 50 -11.25 -26.23 15.48
CA TRP A 50 -11.32 -25.81 16.87
C TRP A 50 -10.21 -24.84 17.32
N ASP A 51 -9.04 -24.89 16.70
CA ASP A 51 -7.88 -24.03 16.97
C ASP A 51 -7.88 -22.71 16.16
N ARG A 52 -8.95 -22.42 15.40
CA ARG A 52 -9.06 -21.23 14.53
C ARG A 52 -8.75 -19.92 15.26
N TRP A 53 -9.20 -19.78 16.51
CA TRP A 53 -8.94 -18.59 17.32
C TRP A 53 -7.46 -18.43 17.66
N LYS A 54 -6.76 -19.53 18.00
CA LYS A 54 -5.31 -19.53 18.26
C LYS A 54 -4.54 -19.12 17.00
N ARG A 55 -4.91 -19.69 15.84
CA ARG A 55 -4.30 -19.33 14.56
C ARG A 55 -4.53 -17.87 14.18
N ARG A 56 -5.75 -17.35 14.35
CA ARG A 56 -6.03 -15.92 14.11
C ARG A 56 -5.21 -15.00 15.00
N LYS A 57 -4.99 -15.39 16.26
CA LYS A 57 -4.12 -14.64 17.18
C LYS A 57 -2.69 -14.59 16.66
N LYS A 58 -2.12 -15.75 16.29
CA LYS A 58 -0.76 -15.85 15.73
C LYS A 58 -0.59 -15.03 14.44
N ILE A 59 -1.58 -15.07 13.54
CA ILE A 59 -1.57 -14.28 12.29
C ILE A 59 -1.56 -12.78 12.61
N ARG A 60 -2.34 -12.33 13.60
CA ARG A 60 -2.39 -10.92 14.01
C ARG A 60 -1.07 -10.47 14.61
N GLU A 61 -0.48 -11.26 15.50
CA GLU A 61 0.83 -10.98 16.12
C GLU A 61 1.93 -10.85 15.05
N GLU A 62 1.98 -11.78 14.10
CA GLU A 62 2.96 -11.76 13.01
C GLU A 62 2.75 -10.55 12.07
N ARG A 63 1.49 -10.20 11.78
CA ARG A 63 1.14 -8.99 11.02
C ARG A 63 1.65 -7.74 11.74
N ASP A 64 1.38 -7.62 13.03
CA ASP A 64 1.73 -6.43 13.81
C ASP A 64 3.26 -6.29 13.94
N ARG A 65 3.98 -7.42 14.09
CA ARG A 65 5.45 -7.45 14.03
C ARG A 65 5.99 -6.91 12.70
N ARG A 66 5.50 -7.41 11.57
CA ARG A 66 5.96 -6.96 10.24
C ARG A 66 5.64 -5.49 9.98
N LEU A 67 4.47 -5.04 10.42
CA LEU A 67 4.13 -3.61 10.34
C LEU A 67 5.11 -2.76 11.14
N GLN A 68 5.46 -3.18 12.35
CA GLN A 68 6.44 -2.48 13.16
C GLN A 68 7.83 -2.44 12.50
N GLU A 69 8.28 -3.55 11.91
CA GLU A 69 9.54 -3.62 11.14
C GLU A 69 9.53 -2.63 9.96
N ILE A 70 8.43 -2.56 9.19
CA ILE A 70 8.26 -1.58 8.10
C ILE A 70 8.30 -0.14 8.62
N PHE A 71 7.65 0.13 9.75
CA PHE A 71 7.69 1.46 10.38
C PHE A 71 9.09 1.84 10.83
N GLN A 72 9.88 0.88 11.33
CA GLN A 72 11.28 1.11 11.70
C GLN A 72 12.17 1.37 10.48
N LEU A 73 12.00 0.60 9.40
CA LEU A 73 12.74 0.80 8.14
C LEU A 73 12.47 2.17 7.50
N ARG A 74 11.27 2.73 7.68
CA ARG A 74 10.89 4.05 7.16
C ARG A 74 11.42 5.22 7.99
N LYS A 75 11.90 4.97 9.22
CA LYS A 75 12.54 6.03 10.01
C LYS A 75 14.00 6.15 9.53
N PRO A 76 14.46 7.32 9.07
CA PRO A 76 15.89 7.51 8.87
C PRO A 76 16.61 7.23 10.19
N PRO A 77 17.82 6.65 10.17
CA PRO A 77 18.62 6.51 11.39
C PRO A 77 18.74 7.90 12.00
N GLN A 78 18.28 8.06 13.24
CA GLN A 78 18.49 9.31 13.96
C GLN A 78 19.99 9.42 14.24
N GLN A 79 20.67 10.24 13.44
CA GLN A 79 21.98 10.80 13.77
C GLN A 79 21.79 11.97 14.73
#